data_AF-A0A496WSD7-F1
#
_entry.id   AF-A0A496WSD7-F1
#
_cell.length_a   1.000
_cell.length_b   1.000
_cell.length_c   1.000
_cell.angle_alpha   90.00
_cell.angle_beta   90.00
_cell.angle_gamma   90.00
#
_symmetry.space_group_name_H-M   'P 1'
#
loop_
_entity.id
_entity.type
_entity.pdbx_description
1 polymer ?
#
loop_
_entity_poly.entity_id
_entity_poly.type
_entity_poly.pdbx_seq_one_letter_code
_entity_poly.pdbx_strand_id
1 'polypeptide(L)'
;MKTLHLGNVTVDRVQEWLGPLFEIANFFPSDDWATIERQRDWLEPHFLLPRNQMTQGFLNASLHTFVVRTPHHNILIDTCAGNHKQRSILPDWSMMNTDYLAKFSALGITPEDQDRE
;
A
#
# COMPACT_ATOMS: atom_id res chain seq x y z
N MET A 1 9.10 -3.27 -5.48
CA MET A 1 8.61 -4.54 -6.11
C MET A 1 9.24 -4.62 -7.50
N LYS A 2 9.60 -5.81 -7.99
CA LYS A 2 10.01 -5.97 -9.40
C LYS A 2 8.78 -5.88 -10.30
N THR A 3 8.90 -5.26 -11.47
CA THR A 3 7.82 -5.22 -12.47
C THR A 3 7.36 -6.64 -12.80
N LEU A 4 6.05 -6.86 -12.74
CA LEU A 4 5.45 -8.12 -13.13
C LEU A 4 5.15 -8.11 -14.63
N HIS A 5 5.42 -9.21 -15.32
CA HIS A 5 5.13 -9.39 -16.74
C HIS A 5 4.03 -10.43 -16.91
N LEU A 6 2.95 -10.05 -17.59
CA LEU A 6 1.78 -10.87 -17.88
C LEU A 6 1.51 -10.81 -19.40
N GLY A 7 2.18 -11.67 -20.16
CA GLY A 7 2.18 -11.57 -21.62
C GLY A 7 2.79 -10.24 -22.09
N ASN A 8 2.04 -9.46 -22.86
CA ASN A 8 2.42 -8.12 -23.33
C ASN A 8 2.01 -6.99 -22.36
N VAL A 9 1.54 -7.34 -21.16
CA VAL A 9 1.17 -6.39 -20.10
C VAL A 9 2.26 -6.37 -19.03
N THR A 10 2.58 -5.18 -18.53
CA THR A 10 3.43 -5.01 -17.35
C THR A 10 2.67 -4.37 -16.20
N VAL A 11 2.97 -4.80 -14.97
CA VAL A 11 2.38 -4.23 -13.76
C VAL A 11 3.48 -3.76 -12.82
N ASP A 12 3.45 -2.47 -12.49
CA ASP A 12 4.27 -1.88 -11.43
C ASP A 12 3.41 -1.53 -10.22
N ARG A 13 4.03 -1.57 -9.04
CA ARG A 13 3.42 -1.12 -7.79
C ARG A 13 4.13 0.13 -7.30
N VAL A 14 3.41 1.24 -7.26
CA VAL A 14 3.87 2.52 -6.72
C VAL A 14 3.34 2.69 -5.31
N GLN A 15 4.21 2.47 -4.31
CA GLN A 15 3.86 2.57 -2.91
C GLN A 15 3.91 4.01 -2.41
N GLU A 16 2.78 4.55 -1.95
CA GLU A 16 2.71 5.83 -1.26
C GLU A 16 3.16 5.67 0.20
N TRP A 17 2.63 4.66 0.88
CA TRP A 17 2.82 4.49 2.32
C TRP A 17 2.93 3.01 2.73
N LEU A 18 3.66 2.76 3.81
CA LEU A 18 3.77 1.47 4.49
C LEU A 18 3.98 1.73 5.98
N GLY A 19 3.16 1.11 6.82
CA GLY A 19 3.27 1.26 8.27
C GLY A 19 2.16 0.55 9.03
N PRO A 20 2.23 0.57 10.38
CA PRO A 20 1.18 0.03 11.22
C PRO A 20 -0.09 0.86 11.06
N LEU A 21 -1.21 0.21 10.76
CA LEU A 21 -2.47 0.91 10.50
C LEU A 21 -3.61 0.45 11.40
N PHE A 22 -3.72 -0.86 11.63
CA PHE A 22 -4.83 -1.42 12.39
C PHE A 22 -4.32 -2.30 13.52
N GLU A 23 -4.87 -2.11 14.71
CA GLU A 23 -4.80 -3.12 15.76
C GLU A 23 -5.50 -4.38 15.27
N ILE A 24 -4.87 -5.53 15.49
CA ILE A 24 -5.41 -6.82 15.03
C ILE A 24 -6.81 -7.07 15.57
N ALA A 25 -7.05 -6.76 16.84
CA ALA A 25 -8.35 -6.95 17.48
C ALA A 25 -9.48 -6.12 16.82
N ASN A 26 -9.16 -4.93 16.29
CA ASN A 26 -10.14 -4.09 15.61
C ASN A 26 -10.36 -4.53 14.16
N PHE A 27 -9.34 -5.07 13.51
CA PHE A 27 -9.42 -5.52 12.11
C PHE A 27 -10.05 -6.90 11.97
N PHE A 28 -9.77 -7.81 12.90
CA PHE A 28 -10.32 -9.17 12.97
C PHE A 28 -11.12 -9.37 14.27
N PRO A 29 -12.26 -8.67 14.45
CA PRO A 29 -13.00 -8.70 15.71
C PRO A 29 -13.63 -10.06 16.03
N SER A 30 -13.68 -10.96 15.05
CA SER A 30 -14.25 -12.30 15.16
C SER A 30 -13.21 -13.35 15.55
N ASP A 31 -11.92 -13.04 15.44
CA ASP A 31 -10.83 -13.99 15.66
C ASP A 31 -10.18 -13.78 17.02
N ASP A 32 -9.74 -14.89 17.63
CA ASP A 32 -8.88 -14.84 18.81
C ASP A 32 -7.45 -14.47 18.39
N TRP A 33 -6.87 -13.49 19.09
CA TRP A 33 -5.47 -13.10 18.94
C TRP A 33 -4.51 -14.29 18.94
N ALA A 34 -4.80 -15.33 19.74
CA ALA A 34 -3.97 -16.54 19.78
C ALA A 34 -3.87 -17.24 18.41
N THR A 35 -4.87 -17.11 17.53
CA THR A 35 -4.85 -17.68 16.17
C THR A 35 -3.86 -16.96 15.27
N ILE A 36 -3.84 -15.63 15.30
CA ILE A 36 -2.86 -14.82 14.57
C ILE A 36 -1.46 -15.02 15.16
N GLU A 37 -1.35 -15.10 16.48
CA GLU A 37 -0.09 -15.30 17.17
C GLU A 37 0.60 -16.61 16.80
N ARG A 38 -0.17 -17.70 16.59
CA ARG A 38 0.37 -18.98 16.10
C ARG A 38 0.96 -18.91 14.70
N GLN A 39 0.64 -17.87 13.93
CA GLN A 39 1.09 -17.65 12.55
C GLN A 39 2.21 -16.59 12.45
N ARG A 40 2.71 -16.09 13.59
CA ARG A 40 3.64 -14.95 13.64
C ARG A 40 4.90 -15.13 12.80
N ASP A 41 5.45 -16.34 12.73
CA ASP A 41 6.74 -16.62 12.08
C ASP A 41 6.78 -16.22 10.60
N TRP A 42 5.67 -16.34 9.86
CA TRP A 42 5.60 -15.90 8.46
C TRP A 42 4.96 -14.51 8.29
N LEU A 43 4.25 -14.05 9.31
CA LEU A 43 3.66 -12.71 9.32
C LEU A 43 4.68 -11.62 9.61
N GLU A 44 5.68 -11.89 10.44
CA GLU A 44 6.79 -10.97 10.68
C GLU A 44 7.87 -11.05 9.59
N PRO A 45 8.56 -9.93 9.30
CA PRO A 45 8.27 -8.56 9.74
C PRO A 45 7.29 -7.84 8.78
N HIS A 46 6.72 -8.55 7.82
CA HIS A 46 6.09 -7.96 6.64
C HIS A 46 4.65 -7.51 6.87
N PHE A 47 3.86 -8.31 7.58
CA PHE A 47 2.42 -8.13 7.80
C PHE A 47 2.09 -7.80 9.25
N LEU A 48 2.93 -8.24 10.20
CA LEU A 48 2.89 -7.82 11.59
C LEU A 48 4.15 -7.05 11.96
N LEU A 49 4.00 -6.04 12.81
CA LEU A 49 5.16 -5.46 13.48
C LEU A 49 5.90 -6.52 14.32
N PRO A 50 7.24 -6.46 14.37
CA PRO A 50 8.04 -7.31 15.22
C PRO A 50 7.54 -7.34 16.67
N ARG A 51 7.48 -8.52 17.28
CA ARG A 51 6.99 -8.70 18.66
C ARG A 51 7.72 -7.82 19.68
N ASN A 52 8.99 -7.53 19.46
CA ASN A 52 9.77 -6.64 20.33
C ASN A 52 9.39 -5.16 20.21
N GLN A 53 8.65 -4.76 19.17
CA GLN A 53 8.11 -3.42 18.99
C GLN A 53 6.69 -3.31 19.55
N MET A 54 5.88 -4.39 19.46
CA MET A 54 4.48 -4.36 19.87
C MET A 54 3.93 -5.76 20.23
N THR A 55 3.41 -5.92 21.45
CA THR A 55 2.96 -7.23 21.98
C THR A 55 1.62 -7.70 21.43
N GLN A 56 0.63 -6.82 21.26
CA GLN A 56 -0.74 -7.18 20.83
C GLN A 56 -0.96 -7.12 19.30
N GLY A 57 0.10 -6.86 18.54
CA GLY A 57 0.09 -6.92 17.08
C GLY A 57 -0.64 -5.77 16.39
N PHE A 58 0.07 -5.04 15.55
CA PHE A 58 -0.54 -4.17 14.54
C PHE A 58 -0.31 -4.78 13.16
N LEU A 59 -1.33 -4.69 12.31
CA LEU A 59 -1.18 -4.95 10.88
C LEU A 59 -0.33 -3.85 10.26
N ASN A 60 0.77 -4.28 9.67
CA ASN A 60 1.57 -3.46 8.79
C ASN A 60 0.89 -3.43 7.41
N ALA A 61 0.30 -2.29 7.06
CA ALA A 61 -0.47 -2.11 5.84
C ALA A 61 0.30 -1.26 4.82
N SER A 62 0.06 -1.52 3.54
CA SER A 62 0.62 -0.73 2.45
C SER A 62 -0.50 -0.03 1.67
N LEU A 63 -0.31 1.25 1.39
CA LEU A 63 -1.13 2.01 0.45
C LEU A 63 -0.32 2.22 -0.83
N HIS A 64 -0.87 1.77 -1.97
CA HIS A 64 -0.17 1.80 -3.25
C HIS A 64 -1.14 1.81 -4.42
N THR A 65 -0.65 2.38 -5.52
CA THR A 65 -1.31 2.34 -6.83
C THR A 65 -0.63 1.29 -7.69
N PHE A 66 -1.42 0.61 -8.51
CA PHE A 66 -0.89 -0.22 -9.58
C PHE A 66 -0.91 0.54 -10.89
N VAL A 67 0.23 0.49 -11.59
CA VAL A 67 0.33 0.94 -12.97
C VAL A 67 0.30 -0.30 -13.85
N VAL A 68 -0.73 -0.41 -14.69
CA VAL A 68 -0.86 -1.47 -15.67
C VAL A 68 -0.60 -0.88 -17.05
N ARG A 69 0.46 -1.35 -17.72
CA ARG A 69 0.81 -0.92 -19.07
C ARG A 69 0.50 -2.03 -20.05
N THR A 70 -0.36 -1.73 -21.00
CA THR A 70 -0.69 -2.59 -22.14
C THR A 70 0.01 -2.05 -23.39
N PRO A 71 -0.09 -2.71 -24.56
CA PRO A 71 0.43 -2.12 -25.80
C PRO A 71 -0.24 -0.79 -26.21
N HIS A 72 -1.40 -0.45 -25.63
CA HIS A 72 -2.23 0.66 -26.07
C HIS A 72 -2.49 1.70 -24.99
N HIS A 73 -2.45 1.32 -23.72
CA HIS A 73 -2.96 2.12 -22.61
C HIS A 73 -2.05 2.04 -21.39
N ASN A 74 -1.99 3.15 -20.65
CA ASN A 74 -1.45 3.22 -19.30
C ASN A 74 -2.62 3.41 -18.32
N ILE A 75 -2.85 2.40 -17.49
CA ILE A 75 -3.99 2.37 -16.56
C ILE A 75 -3.45 2.50 -15.14
N LEU A 76 -3.93 3.51 -14.43
CA LEU A 76 -3.72 3.66 -12.98
C LEU A 76 -4.90 3.09 -12.22
N ILE A 77 -4.62 2.12 -11.33
CA ILE A 77 -5.61 1.53 -10.43
C ILE A 77 -5.37 2.07 -9.03
N ASP A 78 -6.42 2.72 -8.51
CA ASP A 78 -6.42 3.55 -7.30
C ASP A 78 -5.46 4.76 -7.36
N THR A 79 -5.75 5.79 -6.58
CA THR A 79 -4.91 7.02 -6.50
C THR A 79 -4.37 7.30 -5.11
N CYS A 80 -4.58 6.35 -4.19
CA CYS A 80 -4.13 6.42 -2.80
C CYS A 80 -4.65 7.68 -2.07
N ALA A 81 -3.93 8.12 -1.03
CA ALA A 81 -4.33 9.21 -0.18
C ALA A 81 -3.89 10.57 -0.77
N GLY A 82 -2.70 10.64 -1.35
CA GLY A 82 -2.09 11.84 -1.90
C GLY A 82 -1.58 12.80 -0.84
N ASN A 83 -0.72 13.73 -1.26
CA ASN A 83 -0.15 14.75 -0.39
C ASN A 83 -1.15 15.88 -0.06
N HIS A 84 -0.95 16.50 1.11
CA HIS A 84 -1.57 17.76 1.54
C HIS A 84 -3.10 17.75 1.65
N LYS A 85 -3.73 16.57 1.71
CA LYS A 85 -5.17 16.42 1.94
C LYS A 85 -5.44 16.21 3.42
N GLN A 86 -6.41 16.94 3.96
CA GLN A 86 -6.87 16.72 5.32
C GLN A 86 -7.71 15.42 5.38
N ARG A 87 -7.37 14.53 6.31
CA ARG A 87 -8.12 13.28 6.58
C ARG A 87 -8.35 13.14 8.07
N SER A 88 -9.62 13.13 8.49
CA SER A 88 -9.99 13.03 9.90
C SER A 88 -9.96 11.60 10.44
N ILE A 89 -10.26 10.61 9.59
CA ILE A 89 -10.43 9.21 10.01
C ILE A 89 -9.09 8.50 10.18
N LEU A 90 -8.09 8.83 9.37
CA LEU A 90 -6.77 8.21 9.37
C LEU A 90 -5.69 9.29 9.51
N PRO A 91 -5.27 9.61 10.75
CA PRO A 91 -4.31 10.69 11.03
C PRO A 91 -2.99 10.52 10.29
N ASP A 92 -2.47 9.29 10.18
CA ASP A 92 -1.23 8.98 9.48
C ASP A 92 -1.30 9.31 7.97
N TRP A 93 -2.50 9.41 7.41
CA TRP A 93 -2.73 9.77 6.00
C TRP A 93 -3.18 11.22 5.81
N SER A 94 -3.26 12.00 6.90
CA SER A 94 -3.63 13.41 6.86
C SER A 94 -2.41 14.28 6.61
N MET A 95 -2.56 15.27 5.71
CA MET A 95 -1.52 16.26 5.41
C MET A 95 -0.17 15.65 5.02
N MET A 96 -0.17 14.46 4.41
CA MET A 96 1.05 13.77 4.00
C MET A 96 1.90 14.62 3.06
N ASN A 97 3.20 14.36 3.08
CA ASN A 97 4.16 14.94 2.16
C ASN A 97 5.23 13.89 1.82
N THR A 98 4.89 13.02 0.88
CA THR A 98 5.73 11.89 0.44
C THR A 98 6.30 12.14 -0.96
N ASP A 99 7.20 11.26 -1.40
CA ASP A 99 7.76 11.20 -2.75
C ASP A 99 6.83 10.51 -3.77
N TYR A 100 5.56 10.30 -3.43
CA TYR A 100 4.61 9.49 -4.20
C TYR A 100 4.49 9.89 -5.67
N LEU A 101 4.34 11.19 -5.96
CA LEU A 101 4.27 11.68 -7.35
C LEU A 101 5.60 11.49 -8.10
N ALA A 102 6.74 11.68 -7.43
CA ALA A 102 8.05 11.50 -8.03
C ALA A 102 8.30 10.03 -8.43
N LYS A 103 7.71 9.06 -7.71
CA LYS A 103 7.79 7.64 -8.06
C LYS A 103 7.10 7.32 -9.39
N PHE A 104 6.02 8.00 -9.76
CA PHE A 104 5.40 7.84 -11.09
C PHE A 104 6.30 8.42 -12.19
N SER A 105 6.88 9.59 -11.96
CA SER A 105 7.81 10.20 -12.92
C SER A 105 9.04 9.31 -13.16
N ALA A 106 9.53 8.61 -12.14
CA ALA A 106 10.62 7.64 -12.28
C ALA A 106 10.24 6.40 -13.14
N LEU A 107 8.94 6.11 -13.29
CA LEU A 107 8.40 5.10 -14.21
C LEU A 107 8.10 5.69 -15.60
N GLY A 108 8.40 6.96 -15.84
CA GLY A 108 8.07 7.66 -17.09
C GLY A 108 6.59 7.97 -17.25
N ILE A 109 5.84 8.07 -16.15
CA ILE A 109 4.40 8.33 -16.16
C ILE A 109 4.13 9.76 -15.69
N THR A 110 3.38 10.49 -16.49
CA THR A 110 2.85 11.81 -16.19
C THR A 110 1.33 11.75 -15.98
N PRO A 111 0.74 12.74 -15.28
CA PRO A 111 -0.72 12.85 -15.15
C PRO A 111 -1.46 12.94 -16.49
N GLU A 112 -0.78 13.38 -17.54
CA GLU A 112 -1.30 13.51 -18.90
C GLU A 112 -1.34 12.18 -19.67
N ASP A 113 -0.54 11.18 -19.25
CA ASP A 113 -0.49 9.85 -19.89
C ASP A 113 -1.67 8.95 -19.52
N GLN A 114 -2.59 9.43 -18.68
CA GLN A 114 -3.73 8.67 -18.19
C GLN A 114 -4.88 8.77 -19.18
N ASP A 115 -5.36 7.62 -19.64
CA ASP A 115 -6.56 7.56 -20.47
C ASP A 115 -7.76 8.08 -19.67
N ARG A 116 -8.45 9.07 -20.25
CA ARG A 116 -9.67 9.67 -19.71
C ARG A 116 -10.79 9.37 -20.70
N GLU A 117 -11.44 8.22 -20.55
CA GLU A 117 -12.72 7.94 -21.22
C GLU A 117 -13.85 8.75 -20.58
#